data_AF-A3XJ76-F1
#
_entry.id   AF-A3XJ76-F1
#
_cell.length_a   1.000
_cell.length_b   1.000
_cell.length_c   1.000
_cell.angle_alpha   90.00
_cell.angle_beta   90.00
_cell.angle_gamma   90.00
#
_symmetry.space_group_name_H-M   'P 1'
#
loop_
_entity.id
_entity.type
_entity.pdbx_description
1 polymer ?
#
loop_
_entity_poly.entity_id
_entity_poly.type
_entity_poly.pdbx_seq_one_letter_code
_entity_poly.pdbx_strand_id
1 'polypeptide(L)'
;MRYFLNLLLFLSTLGSYAQVGIGTTNPQETLHVVGSVRVESSPSITAPLGLIGADDEGTLTTINIQNTLTLTNGKVNVQGNVLYGIGSQDLGGITYDGNFIHDLELGLGPGEPNEGMSVVKVYNLPANGKLTGIQDGVDGLHLFFYNVDTGNIQFMDESDTDSAGSQAENRIKVLAGSETISGKGCVELLYDGTAQRWLFLSIHD
;
A
#
# COMPACT_ATOMS: atom_id res chain seq x y z
N MET A 1 70.92 0.34 14.98
CA MET A 1 69.67 0.36 15.78
C MET A 1 68.63 1.39 15.31
N ARG A 2 69.00 2.63 14.94
CA ARG A 2 68.03 3.66 14.49
C ARG A 2 67.20 3.30 13.24
N TYR A 3 67.79 2.63 12.25
CA TYR A 3 67.05 2.20 11.04
C TYR A 3 66.16 0.98 11.25
N PHE A 4 66.49 0.13 12.23
CA PHE A 4 65.72 -1.08 12.54
C PHE A 4 64.39 -0.72 13.23
N LEU A 5 64.39 0.34 14.06
CA LEU A 5 63.18 0.85 14.71
C LEU A 5 62.21 1.49 13.70
N ASN A 6 62.74 2.23 12.71
CA ASN A 6 61.92 2.80 11.62
C ASN A 6 61.35 1.72 10.70
N LEU A 7 62.09 0.64 10.44
CA LEU A 7 61.62 -0.50 9.66
C LEU A 7 60.52 -1.28 10.41
N LEU A 8 60.65 -1.45 11.73
CA LEU A 8 59.66 -2.12 12.57
C LEU A 8 58.35 -1.30 12.71
N LEU A 9 58.46 0.02 12.79
CA LEU A 9 57.31 0.95 12.74
C LEU A 9 56.58 0.88 11.40
N PHE A 10 57.31 0.81 10.28
CA PHE A 10 56.73 0.69 8.94
C PHE A 10 56.09 -0.69 8.67
N LEU A 11 56.62 -1.76 9.29
CA LEU A 11 56.05 -3.11 9.20
C LEU A 11 54.78 -3.27 10.07
N SER A 12 54.69 -2.56 11.19
CA SER A 12 53.52 -2.63 12.09
C SER A 12 52.24 -2.05 11.50
N THR A 13 52.34 -1.21 10.46
CA THR A 13 51.20 -0.62 9.73
C THR A 13 50.76 -1.45 8.53
N LEU A 14 51.45 -2.55 8.19
CA LEU A 14 51.08 -3.42 7.07
C LEU A 14 49.98 -4.44 7.40
N GLY A 15 49.52 -4.46 8.66
CA GLY A 15 48.46 -5.37 9.14
C GLY A 15 47.08 -4.72 9.33
N SER A 16 46.94 -3.41 9.07
CA SER A 16 45.65 -2.73 9.17
C SER A 16 44.89 -2.90 7.85
N TYR A 17 43.67 -3.41 7.95
CA TYR A 17 42.67 -3.51 6.88
C TYR A 17 42.83 -2.37 5.85
N ALA A 18 43.02 -2.73 4.57
CA ALA A 18 43.18 -1.76 3.48
C ALA A 18 41.82 -1.10 3.15
N GLN A 19 41.29 -0.31 4.09
CA GLN A 19 40.06 0.44 3.91
C GLN A 19 40.35 1.73 3.13
N VAL A 20 39.53 2.01 2.12
CA VAL A 20 39.61 3.25 1.34
C VAL A 20 38.50 4.18 1.80
N GLY A 21 38.87 5.28 2.44
CA GLY A 21 37.96 6.37 2.81
C GLY A 21 38.04 7.52 1.81
N ILE A 22 36.90 7.95 1.27
CA ILE A 22 36.79 9.19 0.47
C ILE A 22 35.81 10.12 1.17
N GLY A 23 36.28 11.28 1.62
CA GLY A 23 35.45 12.23 2.39
C GLY A 23 35.17 11.82 3.84
N THR A 24 35.86 10.80 4.37
CA THR A 24 35.76 10.35 5.77
C THR A 24 37.14 9.98 6.32
N THR A 25 37.37 10.24 7.61
CA THR A 25 38.60 9.87 8.33
C THR A 25 38.45 8.59 9.15
N ASN A 26 37.24 8.03 9.23
CA ASN A 26 36.94 6.79 9.95
C ASN A 26 36.08 5.87 9.07
N PRO A 27 36.65 5.23 8.04
CA PRO A 27 35.93 4.28 7.19
C PRO A 27 35.31 3.16 8.04
N GLN A 28 34.00 2.92 7.91
CA GLN A 28 33.32 1.82 8.60
C GLN A 28 33.30 0.54 7.76
N GLU A 29 33.59 0.67 6.45
CA GLU A 29 33.59 -0.40 5.47
C GLU A 29 34.90 -0.41 4.65
N THR A 30 35.12 -1.48 3.88
CA THR A 30 36.33 -1.62 3.02
C THR A 30 36.46 -0.45 2.03
N LEU A 31 35.34 0.07 1.53
CA LEU A 31 35.27 1.32 0.79
C LEU A 31 34.15 2.16 1.39
N HIS A 32 34.48 3.30 2.01
CA HIS A 32 33.50 4.26 2.55
C HIS A 32 33.66 5.60 1.84
N VAL A 33 32.63 5.99 1.07
CA VAL A 33 32.57 7.28 0.38
C VAL A 33 31.44 8.11 0.98
N VAL A 34 31.79 9.27 1.56
CA VAL A 34 30.80 10.29 1.95
C VAL A 34 30.51 11.15 0.71
N GLY A 35 29.52 10.74 -0.08
CA GLY A 35 29.15 11.38 -1.34
C GLY A 35 28.67 10.38 -2.40
N SER A 36 28.45 10.85 -3.63
CA SER A 36 28.01 9.99 -4.74
C SER A 36 29.18 9.24 -5.38
N VAL A 37 28.96 7.99 -5.75
CA VAL A 37 29.91 7.16 -6.51
C VAL A 37 29.45 7.06 -7.97
N ARG A 38 30.35 7.30 -8.92
CA ARG A 38 30.11 7.08 -10.36
C ARG A 38 31.01 5.94 -10.86
N VAL A 39 30.41 4.94 -11.49
CA VAL A 39 31.13 3.81 -12.10
C VAL A 39 30.93 3.88 -13.61
N GLU A 40 32.00 4.09 -14.38
CA GLU A 40 31.93 4.32 -15.83
C GLU A 40 32.03 3.03 -16.68
N SER A 41 32.55 1.95 -16.10
CA SER A 41 32.72 0.65 -16.78
C SER A 41 32.10 -0.49 -15.96
N SER A 42 30.77 -0.55 -15.90
CA SER A 42 30.10 -1.81 -15.55
C SER A 42 30.04 -2.70 -16.80
N PRO A 43 30.24 -4.03 -16.71
CA PRO A 43 29.88 -4.91 -17.81
C PRO A 43 28.46 -4.60 -18.25
N SER A 44 28.15 -4.67 -19.54
CA SER A 44 26.80 -4.44 -20.05
C SER A 44 25.85 -5.44 -19.37
N ILE A 45 25.19 -5.02 -18.30
CA ILE A 45 24.21 -5.82 -17.60
C ILE A 45 22.93 -5.70 -18.42
N THR A 46 22.78 -6.54 -19.44
CA THR A 46 21.56 -6.64 -20.27
C THR A 46 20.34 -7.12 -19.46
N ALA A 47 20.57 -7.61 -18.24
CA ALA A 47 19.54 -8.00 -17.28
C ALA A 47 19.99 -7.61 -15.86
N PRO A 48 19.64 -6.42 -15.33
CA PRO A 48 19.93 -6.05 -13.94
C PRO A 48 19.53 -7.18 -12.99
N LEU A 49 20.49 -7.71 -12.23
CA LEU A 49 20.31 -8.90 -11.36
C LEU A 49 19.64 -8.58 -10.01
N GLY A 50 19.42 -7.31 -9.68
CA GLY A 50 18.83 -6.91 -8.40
C GLY A 50 18.73 -5.40 -8.25
N LEU A 51 17.90 -4.96 -7.30
CA LEU A 51 17.96 -3.60 -6.75
C LEU A 51 19.05 -3.56 -5.68
N ILE A 52 19.76 -2.44 -5.57
CA ILE A 52 20.69 -2.18 -4.46
C ILE A 52 20.02 -1.17 -3.54
N GLY A 53 19.81 -1.54 -2.29
CA GLY A 53 19.38 -0.63 -1.23
C GLY A 53 20.57 -0.23 -0.36
N ALA A 54 20.45 0.89 0.36
CA ALA A 54 21.34 1.24 1.46
C ALA A 54 20.60 1.00 2.78
N ASP A 55 21.27 0.47 3.80
CA ASP A 55 20.75 0.50 5.18
C ASP A 55 20.91 1.89 5.81
N ASP A 56 20.49 2.04 7.08
CA ASP A 56 20.56 3.31 7.82
C ASP A 56 22.00 3.83 7.97
N GLU A 57 22.98 2.92 7.86
CA GLU A 57 24.41 3.21 7.89
C GLU A 57 25.01 3.50 6.49
N GLY A 58 24.22 3.41 5.42
CA GLY A 58 24.65 3.68 4.04
C GLY A 58 25.31 2.48 3.33
N THR A 59 25.25 1.29 3.91
CA THR A 59 25.83 0.06 3.36
C THR A 59 24.98 -0.48 2.23
N LEU A 60 25.59 -0.65 1.05
CA LEU A 60 24.91 -1.15 -0.13
C LEU A 60 24.68 -2.66 -0.06
N THR A 61 23.42 -3.09 -0.04
CA THR A 61 23.03 -4.50 -0.06
C THR A 61 22.12 -4.82 -1.24
N THR A 62 22.20 -6.04 -1.75
CA THR A 62 21.28 -6.51 -2.79
C THR A 62 19.91 -6.79 -2.16
N ILE A 63 18.88 -6.10 -2.64
CA ILE A 63 17.49 -6.42 -2.34
C ILE A 63 17.11 -7.64 -3.18
N ASN A 64 16.74 -8.74 -2.52
CA ASN A 64 16.21 -9.90 -3.21
C ASN A 64 14.81 -9.57 -3.73
N ILE A 65 14.74 -9.25 -5.02
CA ILE A 65 13.52 -8.86 -5.73
C ILE A 65 12.68 -10.04 -6.25
N GLN A 66 13.17 -11.27 -6.05
CA GLN A 66 12.57 -12.53 -6.52
C GLN A 66 12.04 -12.42 -7.97
N ASN A 67 10.92 -13.08 -8.29
CA ASN A 67 10.28 -13.06 -9.61
C ASN A 67 9.19 -11.99 -9.74
N THR A 68 8.90 -11.24 -8.68
CA THR A 68 7.76 -10.32 -8.63
C THR A 68 8.11 -8.95 -9.18
N LEU A 69 9.39 -8.59 -9.29
CA LEU A 69 9.84 -7.29 -9.73
C LEU A 69 10.93 -7.43 -10.80
N THR A 70 10.71 -6.82 -11.96
CA THR A 70 11.65 -6.76 -13.08
C THR A 70 12.14 -5.34 -13.30
N LEU A 71 13.43 -5.23 -13.61
CA LEU A 71 14.03 -3.97 -14.01
C LEU A 71 14.25 -3.99 -15.52
N THR A 72 13.61 -3.06 -16.24
CA THR A 72 13.73 -2.95 -17.69
C THR A 72 13.82 -1.48 -18.09
N ASN A 73 14.86 -1.11 -18.84
CA ASN A 73 15.12 0.26 -19.28
C ASN A 73 15.10 1.30 -18.15
N GLY A 74 15.68 0.97 -16.99
CA GLY A 74 15.71 1.87 -15.83
C GLY A 74 14.37 2.04 -15.12
N LYS A 75 13.34 1.28 -15.49
CA LYS A 75 12.06 1.23 -14.78
C LYS A 75 11.97 -0.04 -13.93
N VAL A 76 11.34 0.13 -12.77
CA VAL A 76 10.90 -0.95 -11.90
C VAL A 76 9.49 -1.35 -12.35
N ASN A 77 9.30 -2.61 -12.73
CA ASN A 77 8.02 -3.17 -13.17
C ASN A 77 7.66 -4.37 -12.30
N VAL A 78 6.40 -4.54 -11.91
CA VAL A 78 5.96 -5.75 -11.21
C VAL A 78 5.66 -6.84 -12.25
N GLN A 79 6.34 -7.99 -12.17
CA GLN A 79 6.09 -9.15 -13.02
C GLN A 79 5.23 -10.16 -12.26
N GLY A 80 3.98 -10.31 -12.67
CA GLY A 80 3.03 -11.25 -12.06
C GLY A 80 1.67 -10.61 -11.78
N ASN A 81 0.78 -11.38 -11.14
CA ASN A 81 -0.53 -10.88 -10.73
C ASN A 81 -0.36 -9.98 -9.49
N VAL A 82 -0.95 -8.79 -9.53
CA VAL A 82 -1.18 -8.00 -8.32
C VAL A 82 -2.33 -8.68 -7.56
N LEU A 83 -2.02 -9.29 -6.42
CA LEU A 83 -3.04 -9.85 -5.55
C LEU A 83 -3.75 -8.69 -4.82
N TYR A 84 -5.06 -8.79 -4.68
CA TYR A 84 -5.80 -7.86 -3.84
C TYR A 84 -5.53 -8.13 -2.36
N GLY A 85 -5.30 -7.08 -1.58
CA GLY A 85 -5.44 -7.16 -0.13
C GLY A 85 -6.89 -7.45 0.23
N ILE A 86 -7.14 -8.47 1.05
CA ILE A 86 -8.49 -8.90 1.45
C ILE A 86 -8.65 -8.73 2.95
N GLY A 87 -9.48 -7.77 3.30
CA GLY A 87 -9.96 -7.48 4.65
C GLY A 87 -11.33 -8.08 4.94
N SER A 88 -11.79 -7.96 6.18
CA SER A 88 -13.13 -8.38 6.60
C SER A 88 -13.70 -7.41 7.63
N GLN A 89 -15.02 -7.23 7.62
CA GLN A 89 -15.75 -6.38 8.55
C GLN A 89 -16.99 -7.11 9.05
N ASP A 90 -17.09 -7.25 10.37
CA ASP A 90 -18.29 -7.76 11.03
C ASP A 90 -19.35 -6.65 11.10
N LEU A 91 -20.54 -6.93 10.58
CA LEU A 91 -21.68 -6.03 10.60
C LEU A 91 -22.66 -6.30 11.74
N GLY A 92 -22.41 -7.31 12.59
CA GLY A 92 -23.34 -7.74 13.64
C GLY A 92 -23.69 -6.67 14.67
N GLY A 93 -22.84 -5.65 14.81
CA GLY A 93 -22.99 -4.55 15.77
C GLY A 93 -23.31 -3.18 15.15
N ILE A 94 -23.59 -3.10 13.84
CA ILE A 94 -23.83 -1.80 13.20
C ILE A 94 -25.17 -1.18 13.65
N THR A 95 -25.23 0.14 13.60
CA THR A 95 -26.44 0.91 13.93
C THR A 95 -27.27 1.13 12.67
N TYR A 96 -28.59 1.04 12.82
CA TYR A 96 -29.55 1.36 11.78
C TYR A 96 -30.41 2.56 12.21
N ASP A 97 -30.67 3.48 11.28
CA ASP A 97 -31.77 4.44 11.38
C ASP A 97 -32.93 3.93 10.52
N GLY A 98 -33.90 3.25 11.17
CA GLY A 98 -34.88 2.45 10.46
C GLY A 98 -34.22 1.29 9.70
N ASN A 99 -34.21 1.36 8.37
CA ASN A 99 -33.50 0.40 7.51
C ASN A 99 -32.21 0.98 6.92
N PHE A 100 -31.85 2.22 7.25
CA PHE A 100 -30.69 2.90 6.69
C PHE A 100 -29.45 2.69 7.54
N ILE A 101 -28.33 2.52 6.86
CA ILE A 101 -26.98 2.46 7.42
C ILE A 101 -26.28 3.72 6.89
N HIS A 102 -25.98 4.63 7.80
CA HIS A 102 -25.27 5.88 7.50
C HIS A 102 -23.82 5.74 7.91
N ASP A 103 -22.92 6.32 7.11
CA ASP A 103 -21.50 6.39 7.41
C ASP A 103 -20.94 5.05 7.91
N LEU A 104 -21.09 3.98 7.10
CA LEU A 104 -20.63 2.64 7.49
C LEU A 104 -19.12 2.64 7.69
N GLU A 105 -18.69 2.23 8.88
CA GLU A 105 -17.30 2.00 9.21
C GLU A 105 -16.84 0.64 8.68
N LEU A 106 -15.79 0.64 7.86
CA LEU A 106 -15.19 -0.55 7.28
C LEU A 106 -13.75 -0.78 7.77
N GLY A 107 -13.22 0.07 8.63
CA GLY A 107 -11.85 -0.02 9.14
C GLY A 107 -10.81 0.37 8.09
N LEU A 108 -11.08 1.37 7.25
CA LEU A 108 -10.23 1.76 6.12
C LEU A 108 -9.16 2.80 6.50
N GLY A 109 -9.33 3.48 7.62
CA GLY A 109 -8.47 4.56 8.08
C GLY A 109 -7.08 4.10 8.55
N PRO A 110 -6.18 5.06 8.83
CA PRO A 110 -4.82 4.75 9.27
C PRO A 110 -4.77 3.97 10.59
N GLY A 111 -4.10 2.83 10.59
CA GLY A 111 -3.97 1.92 11.73
C GLY A 111 -5.16 0.98 11.94
N GLU A 112 -6.15 1.00 11.05
CA GLU A 112 -7.35 0.18 11.15
C GLU A 112 -7.20 -1.18 10.45
N PRO A 113 -8.07 -2.17 10.76
CA PRO A 113 -7.90 -3.54 10.30
C PRO A 113 -7.88 -3.73 8.78
N ASN A 114 -8.57 -2.86 8.04
CA ASN A 114 -8.70 -2.93 6.58
C ASN A 114 -7.95 -1.78 5.87
N GLU A 115 -7.02 -1.10 6.56
CA GLU A 115 -6.14 -0.09 5.95
C GLU A 115 -5.40 -0.69 4.74
N GLY A 116 -5.54 -0.06 3.58
CA GLY A 116 -4.90 -0.48 2.32
C GLY A 116 -5.46 -1.76 1.68
N MET A 117 -6.56 -2.32 2.20
CA MET A 117 -7.23 -3.46 1.56
C MET A 117 -8.06 -3.01 0.37
N SER A 118 -7.98 -3.75 -0.74
CA SER A 118 -8.80 -3.49 -1.93
C SER A 118 -10.12 -4.24 -1.90
N VAL A 119 -10.23 -5.31 -1.11
CA VAL A 119 -11.47 -6.08 -0.93
C VAL A 119 -11.82 -6.10 0.54
N VAL A 120 -13.05 -5.74 0.90
CA VAL A 120 -13.57 -5.90 2.27
C VAL A 120 -14.77 -6.83 2.23
N LYS A 121 -14.63 -7.99 2.90
CA LYS A 121 -15.73 -8.92 3.09
C LYS A 121 -16.61 -8.45 4.24
N VAL A 122 -17.88 -8.20 4.00
CA VAL A 122 -18.83 -7.89 5.05
C VAL A 122 -19.68 -9.10 5.40
N TYR A 123 -19.90 -9.34 6.69
CA TYR A 123 -20.60 -10.52 7.19
C TYR A 123 -21.37 -10.22 8.48
N ASN A 124 -22.21 -11.16 8.92
CA ASN A 124 -23.17 -11.02 10.02
C ASN A 124 -24.12 -9.82 9.90
N LEU A 125 -24.65 -9.53 8.70
CA LEU A 125 -25.61 -8.45 8.50
C LEU A 125 -26.91 -8.73 9.31
N PRO A 126 -27.27 -7.90 10.31
CA PRO A 126 -28.40 -8.21 11.20
C PRO A 126 -29.76 -8.23 10.50
N ALA A 127 -29.95 -7.37 9.50
CA ALA A 127 -31.14 -7.26 8.68
C ALA A 127 -30.81 -6.62 7.33
N ASN A 128 -31.69 -6.78 6.34
CA ASN A 128 -31.55 -6.07 5.07
C ASN A 128 -31.39 -4.57 5.31
N GLY A 129 -30.40 -3.95 4.68
CA GLY A 129 -30.01 -2.57 4.95
C GLY A 129 -29.93 -1.71 3.70
N LYS A 130 -30.13 -0.41 3.87
CA LYS A 130 -29.95 0.63 2.86
C LYS A 130 -28.71 1.44 3.20
N LEU A 131 -27.61 1.18 2.52
CA LEU A 131 -26.35 1.87 2.73
C LEU A 131 -26.35 3.21 2.00
N THR A 132 -26.08 4.29 2.73
CA THR A 132 -26.07 5.66 2.19
C THR A 132 -24.69 6.29 2.17
N GLY A 133 -23.74 5.74 2.93
CA GLY A 133 -22.36 6.22 2.94
C GLY A 133 -21.39 5.27 3.62
N ILE A 134 -20.11 5.43 3.31
CA ILE A 134 -18.98 4.65 3.83
C ILE A 134 -17.92 5.65 4.31
N GLN A 135 -17.37 5.43 5.51
CA GLN A 135 -16.34 6.30 6.10
C GLN A 135 -14.97 6.12 5.43
N ASP A 136 -14.05 7.03 5.74
CA ASP A 136 -12.62 6.95 5.43
C ASP A 136 -12.27 6.79 3.94
N GLY A 137 -13.06 7.46 3.09
CA GLY A 137 -12.73 7.64 1.68
C GLY A 137 -11.46 8.47 1.49
N VAL A 138 -10.48 7.91 0.75
CA VAL A 138 -9.25 8.60 0.34
C VAL A 138 -9.19 8.66 -1.18
N ASP A 139 -8.75 9.79 -1.75
CA ASP A 139 -8.73 9.99 -3.21
C ASP A 139 -8.05 8.83 -3.95
N GLY A 140 -8.76 8.26 -4.92
CA GLY A 140 -8.28 7.12 -5.72
C GLY A 140 -8.44 5.76 -5.05
N LEU A 141 -9.03 5.66 -3.85
CA LEU A 141 -9.29 4.39 -3.18
C LEU A 141 -10.28 3.56 -3.98
N HIS A 142 -9.80 2.41 -4.46
CA HIS A 142 -10.60 1.44 -5.19
C HIS A 142 -10.97 0.27 -4.27
N LEU A 143 -12.27 0.10 -4.00
CA LEU A 143 -12.82 -0.84 -3.04
C LEU A 143 -13.78 -1.83 -3.72
N PHE A 144 -13.54 -3.12 -3.48
CA PHE A 144 -14.49 -4.20 -3.69
C PHE A 144 -15.21 -4.49 -2.36
N PHE A 145 -16.43 -4.01 -2.25
CA PHE A 145 -17.32 -4.33 -1.13
C PHE A 145 -17.96 -5.69 -1.40
N TYR A 146 -17.58 -6.71 -0.64
CA TYR A 146 -18.05 -8.08 -0.87
C TYR A 146 -18.97 -8.55 0.25
N ASN A 147 -20.28 -8.56 -0.01
CA ASN A 147 -21.23 -9.18 0.89
C ASN A 147 -21.16 -10.70 0.80
N VAL A 148 -20.74 -11.36 1.89
CA VAL A 148 -20.67 -12.82 1.94
C VAL A 148 -21.88 -13.46 2.64
N ASP A 149 -22.80 -12.61 3.12
CA ASP A 149 -24.04 -12.98 3.78
C ASP A 149 -25.23 -13.07 2.83
N THR A 150 -26.36 -13.58 3.33
CA THR A 150 -27.61 -13.71 2.56
C THR A 150 -28.54 -12.52 2.68
N GLY A 151 -28.25 -11.56 3.57
CA GLY A 151 -29.04 -10.34 3.70
C GLY A 151 -28.76 -9.37 2.55
N ASN A 152 -29.77 -8.60 2.16
CA ASN A 152 -29.67 -7.68 1.04
C ASN A 152 -29.10 -6.34 1.48
N ILE A 153 -28.25 -5.73 0.65
CA ILE A 153 -27.72 -4.39 0.85
C ILE A 153 -28.08 -3.55 -0.37
N GLN A 154 -28.91 -2.53 -0.15
CA GLN A 154 -29.25 -1.55 -1.17
C GLN A 154 -28.38 -0.31 -0.99
N PHE A 155 -27.59 0.04 -2.00
CA PHE A 155 -26.78 1.25 -2.08
C PHE A 155 -27.68 2.38 -2.59
N MET A 156 -27.87 3.41 -1.76
CA MET A 156 -28.72 4.55 -2.08
C MET A 156 -27.89 5.65 -2.75
N ASP A 157 -28.48 6.34 -3.73
CA ASP A 157 -27.82 7.48 -4.37
C ASP A 157 -27.69 8.68 -3.42
N GLU A 158 -26.66 9.50 -3.64
CA GLU A 158 -26.41 10.72 -2.88
C GLU A 158 -27.56 11.73 -2.97
N SER A 159 -28.38 11.66 -4.02
CA SER A 159 -29.55 12.54 -4.21
C SER A 159 -30.80 12.07 -3.48
N ASP A 160 -30.82 10.86 -2.93
CA ASP A 160 -31.92 10.40 -2.06
C ASP A 160 -31.97 11.25 -0.79
N THR A 161 -33.18 11.61 -0.33
CA THR A 161 -33.36 12.45 0.85
C THR A 161 -32.82 11.80 2.13
N ASP A 162 -32.91 10.48 2.24
CA ASP A 162 -32.42 9.74 3.41
C ASP A 162 -30.89 9.62 3.39
N SER A 163 -30.25 9.77 2.22
CA SER A 163 -28.78 9.81 2.13
C SER A 163 -28.15 11.01 2.86
N ALA A 164 -28.94 12.04 3.20
CA ALA A 164 -28.52 13.15 4.04
C ALA A 164 -28.15 12.74 5.48
N GLY A 165 -28.50 11.52 5.91
CA GLY A 165 -28.06 10.95 7.18
C GLY A 165 -26.55 10.63 7.23
N SER A 166 -25.92 10.41 6.07
CA SER A 166 -24.46 10.29 5.95
C SER A 166 -23.78 11.65 5.76
N GLN A 167 -22.55 11.79 6.25
CA GLN A 167 -21.70 12.94 5.94
C GLN A 167 -21.53 13.07 4.42
N ALA A 168 -21.38 14.31 3.94
CA ALA A 168 -21.35 14.56 2.50
C ALA A 168 -20.23 13.78 1.82
N GLU A 169 -19.04 13.82 2.41
CA GLU A 169 -17.83 13.11 2.00
C GLU A 169 -18.00 11.59 1.93
N ASN A 170 -18.92 11.01 2.69
CA ASN A 170 -19.11 9.56 2.78
C ASN A 170 -20.20 9.06 1.82
N ARG A 171 -21.00 9.95 1.24
CA ARG A 171 -22.14 9.56 0.41
C ARG A 171 -21.72 8.83 -0.86
N ILE A 172 -22.59 7.93 -1.29
CA ILE A 172 -22.41 7.09 -2.47
C ILE A 172 -23.24 7.64 -3.62
N LYS A 173 -22.61 7.81 -4.78
CA LYS A 173 -23.27 8.11 -6.03
C LYS A 173 -23.46 6.84 -6.83
N VAL A 174 -24.71 6.50 -7.15
CA VAL A 174 -25.04 5.32 -7.95
C VAL A 174 -25.54 5.71 -9.34
N LEU A 175 -25.72 4.74 -10.24
CA LEU A 175 -26.10 5.01 -11.63
C LEU A 175 -27.62 5.18 -11.82
N ALA A 176 -28.44 4.48 -11.05
CA ALA A 176 -29.89 4.40 -11.24
C ALA A 176 -30.73 4.68 -9.97
N GLY A 177 -30.31 5.66 -9.14
CA GLY A 177 -31.01 6.06 -7.92
C GLY A 177 -30.83 5.11 -6.73
N SER A 178 -30.76 3.81 -6.99
CA SER A 178 -30.23 2.82 -6.03
C SER A 178 -29.74 1.57 -6.77
N GLU A 179 -28.80 0.85 -6.19
CA GLU A 179 -28.35 -0.47 -6.65
C GLU A 179 -28.46 -1.47 -5.50
N THR A 180 -28.73 -2.75 -5.74
CA THR A 180 -28.93 -3.73 -4.64
C THR A 180 -28.15 -4.99 -4.87
N ILE A 181 -27.42 -5.43 -3.85
CA ILE A 181 -26.94 -6.81 -3.74
C ILE A 181 -28.03 -7.64 -3.06
N SER A 182 -28.54 -8.66 -3.75
CA SER A 182 -29.59 -9.59 -3.32
C SER A 182 -28.99 -10.83 -2.66
N GLY A 183 -28.40 -10.64 -1.48
CA GLY A 183 -27.68 -11.68 -0.76
C GLY A 183 -26.19 -11.59 -1.04
N LYS A 184 -25.59 -12.66 -1.57
CA LYS A 184 -24.13 -12.70 -1.77
C LYS A 184 -23.74 -12.04 -3.08
N GLY A 185 -22.92 -11.02 -3.00
CA GLY A 185 -22.44 -10.32 -4.19
C GLY A 185 -21.41 -9.26 -3.87
N CYS A 186 -20.82 -8.71 -4.91
CA CYS A 186 -19.72 -7.76 -4.83
C CYS A 186 -20.06 -6.47 -5.55
N VAL A 187 -19.66 -5.34 -4.98
CA VAL A 187 -19.78 -4.01 -5.58
C VAL A 187 -18.39 -3.40 -5.68
N GLU A 188 -18.12 -2.77 -6.82
CA GLU A 188 -16.90 -2.03 -7.10
C GLU A 188 -17.17 -0.53 -6.91
N LEU A 189 -16.38 0.11 -6.04
CA LEU A 189 -16.51 1.52 -5.66
C LEU A 189 -15.16 2.23 -5.80
N LEU A 190 -15.17 3.46 -6.29
CA LEU A 190 -14.00 4.34 -6.31
C LEU A 190 -14.29 5.60 -5.50
N TYR A 191 -13.42 5.96 -4.58
CA TYR A 191 -13.51 7.26 -3.93
C TYR A 191 -12.89 8.36 -4.81
N ASP A 192 -13.69 9.34 -5.20
CA ASP A 192 -13.24 10.57 -5.87
C ASP A 192 -13.05 11.66 -4.83
N GLY A 193 -11.80 12.00 -4.52
CA GLY A 193 -11.46 13.02 -3.54
C GLY A 193 -11.73 14.46 -4.00
N THR A 194 -11.94 14.69 -5.30
CA THR A 194 -12.36 16.01 -5.80
C THR A 194 -13.85 16.23 -5.55
N ALA A 195 -14.67 15.24 -5.84
CA ALA A 195 -16.10 15.27 -5.53
C ALA A 195 -16.39 15.02 -4.05
N GLN A 196 -15.43 14.41 -3.33
CA GLN A 196 -15.60 13.84 -1.99
C GLN A 196 -16.79 12.88 -1.96
N ARG A 197 -16.81 11.89 -2.86
CA ARG A 197 -17.90 10.92 -2.97
C ARG A 197 -17.36 9.54 -3.33
N TRP A 198 -18.05 8.52 -2.85
CA TRP A 198 -17.92 7.17 -3.39
C TRP A 198 -18.68 7.08 -4.71
N LEU A 199 -18.01 6.65 -5.77
CA LEU A 199 -18.60 6.39 -7.08
C LEU A 199 -18.83 4.89 -7.21
N PHE A 200 -20.09 4.49 -7.38
CA PHE A 200 -20.45 3.13 -7.69
C PHE A 200 -20.12 2.83 -9.16
N LEU A 201 -19.26 1.83 -9.39
CA LEU A 201 -18.77 1.51 -10.73
C LEU A 201 -19.48 0.30 -11.32
N SER A 202 -19.59 -0.79 -10.56
CA SER A 202 -20.15 -2.05 -11.03
C SER A 202 -20.71 -2.90 -9.90
N ILE A 203 -21.58 -3.84 -10.25
CA ILE A 203 -22.15 -4.82 -9.34
C ILE A 203 -22.09 -6.22 -9.94
N HIS A 204 -21.80 -7.19 -9.08
CA HIS A 204 -21.89 -8.62 -9.35
C HIS A 204 -22.78 -9.25 -8.28
N ASP A 205 -24.04 -9.44 -8.62
CA ASP A 205 -25.10 -10.03 -7.77
C ASP A 205 -25.43 -11.46 -8.23
#